data_AF-A0A918BXE0-F1
#
_entry.id   AF-A0A918BXE0-F1
#
_cell.length_a   1.000
_cell.length_b   1.000
_cell.length_c   1.000
_cell.angle_alpha   90.00
_cell.angle_beta   90.00
_cell.angle_gamma   90.00
#
_symmetry.space_group_name_H-M   'P 1'
#
loop_
_entity.id
_entity.type
_entity.pdbx_description
1 polymer ?
#
loop_
_entity_poly.entity_id
_entity_poly.type
_entity_poly.pdbx_seq_one_letter_code
_entity_poly.pdbx_strand_id
1 'polypeptide(L)'
;MSAPAPRSLPPRVGVWLIGARGSVATTVVAGCAGLTAGLHPPTGLVTETPAFADSGLPALSSLVFGGHDTLDCPLPKRAEQLAAGGVLPPGLPSAVAAELAAADREIRPGGPLPGDIRDEEQLITAFATDLRDFVRRNGLARVVVVNVASTEPAPTGPALPPSSLYAAAALRAGCPYVNFTPSAGLHHPALTTSAASSGLPHAGRDGKTGQTLLRSVLGPMFAQRALTVRAWSGTNLLGGGDGAALADPAAAAAKNAGKERVLADTLGATPEGQVHIDDVPALGDWKTAWDHIAFDGFLGTRMILQTIWQGCDSALAAPLVLDLARLLARAHELGLSGPRPELAFFFKDPVGDAPASLAEQYAELQRFARRLSGGAEG
;
A
#
# COMPACT_ATOMS: atom_id res chain seq x y z
N MET A 1 3.18 32.19 -40.75
CA MET A 1 3.11 32.04 -39.28
C MET A 1 2.47 30.69 -38.99
N SER A 2 3.26 29.71 -38.56
CA SER A 2 2.73 28.38 -38.23
C SER A 2 2.00 28.47 -36.89
N ALA A 3 0.75 28.01 -36.84
CA ALA A 3 0.00 27.92 -35.60
C ALA A 3 0.76 27.01 -34.60
N PRO A 4 0.80 27.36 -33.30
CA PRO A 4 1.39 26.48 -32.31
C PRO A 4 0.60 25.17 -32.29
N ALA A 5 1.31 24.04 -32.33
CA ALA A 5 0.70 22.73 -32.18
C ALA A 5 -0.11 22.70 -30.87
N PRO A 6 -1.33 22.11 -30.86
CA PRO A 6 -2.10 22.00 -29.64
C PRO A 6 -1.25 21.25 -28.60
N ARG A 7 -1.02 21.87 -27.44
CA ARG A 7 -0.41 21.19 -26.30
C ARG A 7 -1.30 19.99 -25.97
N SER A 8 -0.84 18.77 -26.26
CA SER A 8 -1.53 17.56 -25.84
C SER A 8 -1.61 17.58 -24.32
N LEU A 9 -2.82 17.42 -23.77
CA LEU A 9 -3.01 17.27 -22.33
C LEU A 9 -2.12 16.12 -21.84
N PRO A 10 -1.50 16.24 -20.65
CA PRO A 10 -0.69 15.16 -20.09
C PRO A 10 -1.53 13.87 -19.98
N PRO A 11 -0.93 12.70 -20.24
CA PRO A 11 -1.65 11.43 -20.22
C PRO A 11 -2.25 11.17 -18.83
N ARG A 12 -3.52 10.76 -18.80
CA ARG A 12 -4.22 10.41 -17.56
C ARG A 12 -3.82 9.01 -17.11
N VAL A 13 -3.68 8.82 -15.80
CA VAL A 13 -3.30 7.55 -15.18
C VAL A 13 -4.41 7.09 -14.26
N GLY A 14 -4.85 5.84 -14.44
CA GLY A 14 -5.82 5.23 -13.55
C GLY A 14 -5.17 4.63 -12.30
N VAL A 15 -5.86 4.74 -11.18
CA VAL A 15 -5.56 4.02 -9.94
C VAL A 15 -6.78 3.16 -9.61
N TRP A 16 -6.63 1.85 -9.72
CA TRP A 16 -7.70 0.89 -9.45
C TRP A 16 -7.51 0.29 -8.07
N LEU A 17 -8.42 0.62 -7.14
CA LEU A 17 -8.33 0.21 -5.75
C LEU A 17 -9.15 -1.08 -5.53
N ILE A 18 -8.53 -2.13 -5.01
CA ILE A 18 -9.26 -3.30 -4.49
C ILE A 18 -9.52 -3.01 -3.01
N GLY A 19 -10.79 -3.07 -2.59
CA GLY A 19 -11.23 -2.48 -1.33
C GLY A 19 -11.50 -0.98 -1.45
N ALA A 20 -12.06 -0.56 -2.59
CA ALA A 20 -12.22 0.85 -2.99
C ALA A 20 -13.07 1.71 -2.05
N ARG A 21 -13.91 1.10 -1.19
CA ARG A 21 -14.78 1.73 -0.19
C ARG A 21 -14.25 1.56 1.23
N GLY A 22 -13.06 0.98 1.40
CA GLY A 22 -12.35 0.88 2.68
C GLY A 22 -11.86 2.25 3.19
N SER A 23 -11.42 2.29 4.45
CA SER A 23 -10.91 3.53 5.08
C SER A 23 -9.70 4.11 4.33
N VAL A 24 -8.72 3.26 3.97
CA VAL A 24 -7.52 3.66 3.22
C VAL A 24 -7.90 4.21 1.85
N ALA A 25 -8.66 3.45 1.05
CA ALA A 25 -9.06 3.85 -0.29
C ALA A 25 -9.83 5.17 -0.32
N THR A 26 -10.78 5.35 0.61
CA THR A 26 -11.54 6.61 0.73
C THR A 26 -10.62 7.78 1.08
N THR A 27 -9.65 7.55 1.97
CA THR A 27 -8.67 8.57 2.37
C THR A 27 -7.72 8.93 1.21
N VAL A 28 -7.35 7.96 0.37
CA VAL A 28 -6.57 8.17 -0.87
C VAL A 28 -7.31 9.09 -1.83
N VAL A 29 -8.58 8.79 -2.13
CA VAL A 29 -9.38 9.58 -3.08
C VAL A 29 -9.66 10.99 -2.54
N ALA A 30 -10.14 11.11 -1.30
CA ALA A 30 -10.43 12.39 -0.67
C ALA A 30 -9.16 13.24 -0.52
N GLY A 31 -8.05 12.62 -0.10
CA GLY A 31 -6.76 13.26 0.07
C GLY A 31 -6.21 13.79 -1.26
N CYS A 32 -6.19 12.96 -2.31
CA CYS A 32 -5.74 13.39 -3.63
C CYS A 32 -6.55 14.57 -4.18
N ALA A 33 -7.88 14.54 -4.01
CA ALA A 33 -8.76 15.64 -4.40
C ALA A 33 -8.47 16.91 -3.61
N GLY A 34 -8.32 16.80 -2.27
CA GLY A 34 -8.00 17.94 -1.40
C GLY A 34 -6.65 18.59 -1.73
N LEU A 35 -5.64 17.78 -2.04
CA LEU A 35 -4.33 18.27 -2.48
C LEU A 35 -4.41 18.96 -3.84
N THR A 36 -5.13 18.37 -4.80
CA THR A 36 -5.32 18.93 -6.14
C THR A 36 -6.07 20.26 -6.09
N ALA A 37 -7.01 20.41 -5.16
CA ALA A 37 -7.74 21.66 -4.91
C ALA A 37 -6.95 22.69 -4.08
N GLY A 38 -5.72 22.36 -3.64
CA GLY A 38 -4.89 23.26 -2.82
C GLY A 38 -5.40 23.48 -1.39
N LEU A 39 -6.25 22.59 -0.88
CA LEU A 39 -6.82 22.70 0.47
C LEU A 39 -5.80 22.34 1.57
N HIS A 40 -4.84 21.47 1.25
CA HIS A 40 -3.81 21.01 2.17
C HIS A 40 -2.46 20.86 1.45
N PRO A 41 -1.33 21.00 2.16
CA PRO A 41 -0.02 20.64 1.63
C PRO A 41 0.12 19.11 1.47
N PRO A 42 1.01 18.62 0.59
CA PRO A 42 1.21 17.18 0.33
C PRO A 42 2.00 16.48 1.45
N THR A 43 1.67 16.74 2.71
CA THR A 43 2.34 16.12 3.86
C THR A 43 2.21 14.60 3.81
N GLY A 44 3.35 13.92 3.96
CA GLY A 44 3.43 12.45 3.93
C GLY A 44 3.66 11.86 2.53
N LEU A 45 3.51 12.63 1.45
CA LEU A 45 3.86 12.20 0.10
C LEU A 45 5.35 12.37 -0.13
N VAL A 46 6.10 11.27 -0.09
CA VAL A 46 7.54 11.27 -0.31
C VAL A 46 7.87 11.74 -1.72
N THR A 47 7.01 11.43 -2.69
CA THR A 47 7.19 11.80 -4.10
C THR A 47 6.94 13.29 -4.38
N GLU A 48 6.46 14.06 -3.41
CA GLU A 48 6.33 15.54 -3.51
C GLU A 48 7.52 16.28 -2.87
N THR A 49 8.55 15.55 -2.43
CA THR A 49 9.79 16.15 -1.92
C THR A 49 10.76 16.52 -3.06
N PRO A 50 11.73 17.42 -2.84
CA PRO A 50 12.67 17.83 -3.88
C PRO A 50 13.45 16.68 -4.55
N ALA A 51 13.65 15.56 -3.84
CA ALA A 51 14.36 14.40 -4.38
C ALA A 51 13.65 13.71 -5.56
N PHE A 52 12.36 14.00 -5.79
CA PHE A 52 11.53 13.38 -6.84
C PHE A 52 11.03 14.37 -7.88
N ALA A 53 11.41 15.65 -7.78
CA ALA A 53 10.91 16.71 -8.66
C ALA A 53 11.12 16.41 -10.15
N ASP A 54 12.27 15.80 -10.49
CA ASP A 54 12.65 15.48 -11.87
C ASP A 54 12.29 14.04 -12.28
N SER A 55 11.61 13.25 -11.44
CA SER A 55 11.33 11.83 -11.71
C SER A 55 10.26 11.59 -12.78
N GLY A 56 9.66 12.65 -13.34
CA GLY A 56 8.65 12.56 -14.40
C GLY A 56 7.36 11.86 -13.96
N LEU A 57 7.03 11.94 -12.68
CA LEU A 57 5.87 11.26 -12.11
C LEU A 57 4.56 11.90 -12.61
N PRO A 58 3.49 11.11 -12.82
CA PRO A 58 2.16 11.65 -13.11
C PRO A 58 1.76 12.67 -12.04
N ALA A 59 1.22 13.82 -12.44
CA ALA A 59 0.70 14.81 -11.49
C ALA A 59 -0.52 14.24 -10.74
N LEU A 60 -0.72 14.62 -9.48
CA LEU A 60 -1.90 14.21 -8.70
C LEU A 60 -3.22 14.52 -9.42
N SER A 61 -3.29 15.68 -10.08
CA SER A 61 -4.45 16.11 -10.88
C SER A 61 -4.73 15.26 -12.12
N SER A 62 -3.79 14.42 -12.55
CA SER A 62 -3.93 13.51 -13.69
C SER A 62 -4.43 12.11 -13.30
N LEU A 63 -4.54 11.84 -11.99
CA LEU A 63 -4.99 10.56 -11.47
C LEU A 63 -6.50 10.43 -11.58
N VAL A 64 -6.95 9.22 -11.95
CA VAL A 64 -8.37 8.86 -12.07
C VAL A 64 -8.61 7.61 -11.23
N PHE A 65 -9.59 7.66 -10.34
CA PHE A 65 -9.85 6.57 -9.41
C PHE A 65 -11.04 5.71 -9.85
N GLY A 66 -10.88 4.40 -9.67
CA GLY A 66 -11.92 3.38 -9.81
C GLY A 66 -11.58 2.21 -8.91
N GLY A 67 -12.36 1.12 -8.95
CA GLY A 67 -12.02 -0.01 -8.10
C GLY A 67 -13.04 -1.13 -8.00
N HIS A 68 -12.76 -2.07 -7.13
CA HIS A 68 -13.69 -3.11 -6.71
C HIS A 68 -13.92 -3.03 -5.20
N ASP A 69 -15.15 -3.26 -4.77
CA ASP A 69 -15.47 -3.41 -3.36
C ASP A 69 -16.70 -4.31 -3.15
N THR A 70 -16.74 -5.01 -2.02
CA THR A 70 -17.84 -5.90 -1.63
C THR A 70 -18.86 -5.19 -0.73
N LEU A 71 -18.56 -3.98 -0.24
CA LEU A 71 -19.44 -3.15 0.54
C LEU A 71 -20.31 -2.26 -0.36
N ASP A 72 -21.52 -1.97 0.10
CA ASP A 72 -22.46 -1.12 -0.63
C ASP A 72 -22.43 0.36 -0.18
N CYS A 73 -21.65 0.69 0.87
CA CYS A 73 -21.58 2.06 1.38
C CYS A 73 -20.96 3.02 0.34
N PRO A 74 -21.69 4.04 -0.15
CA PRO A 74 -21.17 5.01 -1.11
C PRO A 74 -19.89 5.69 -0.61
N LEU A 75 -18.92 5.94 -1.49
CA LEU A 75 -17.63 6.55 -1.16
C LEU A 75 -17.79 7.93 -0.51
N PRO A 76 -18.70 8.83 -0.96
CA PRO A 76 -18.97 10.08 -0.26
C PRO A 76 -19.47 9.85 1.17
N LYS A 77 -20.34 8.84 1.37
CA LYS A 77 -20.86 8.52 2.69
C LYS A 77 -19.78 7.96 3.60
N ARG A 78 -18.89 7.13 3.06
CA ARG A 78 -17.73 6.64 3.79
C ARG A 78 -16.81 7.78 4.20
N ALA A 79 -16.57 8.76 3.33
CA ALA A 79 -15.75 9.92 3.65
C ALA A 79 -16.34 10.75 4.80
N GLU A 80 -17.67 10.94 4.85
CA GLU A 80 -18.34 11.57 6.00
C GLU A 80 -18.09 10.81 7.32
N GLN A 81 -18.20 9.47 7.30
CA GLN A 81 -17.95 8.64 8.48
C GLN A 81 -16.50 8.77 8.96
N LEU A 82 -15.54 8.80 8.03
CA LEU A 82 -14.13 8.98 8.33
C LEU A 82 -13.82 10.37 8.89
N ALA A 83 -14.48 11.42 8.38
CA ALA A 83 -14.36 12.76 8.96
C ALA A 83 -14.94 12.82 10.37
N ALA A 84 -16.09 12.17 10.63
CA ALA A 84 -16.66 12.07 11.97
C ALA A 84 -15.75 11.30 12.95
N GLY A 85 -15.00 10.31 12.46
CA GLY A 85 -13.97 9.57 13.22
C GLY A 85 -12.62 10.30 13.34
N GLY A 86 -12.48 11.50 12.80
CA GLY A 86 -11.25 12.29 12.84
C GLY A 86 -10.12 11.81 11.91
N VAL A 87 -10.42 10.89 10.99
CA VAL A 87 -9.45 10.40 9.98
C VAL A 87 -9.24 11.45 8.89
N LEU A 88 -10.33 12.08 8.44
CA LEU A 88 -10.32 13.17 7.47
C LEU A 88 -10.60 14.51 8.17
N PRO A 89 -10.03 15.64 7.69
CA PRO A 89 -10.37 16.96 8.18
C PRO A 89 -11.88 17.24 8.10
N PRO A 90 -12.46 17.93 9.10
CA PRO A 90 -13.85 18.37 9.03
C PRO A 90 -14.10 19.21 7.78
N GLY A 91 -15.18 18.92 7.05
CA GLY A 91 -15.57 19.64 5.83
C GLY A 91 -14.87 19.19 4.55
N LEU A 92 -13.76 18.43 4.62
CA LEU A 92 -13.09 17.92 3.42
C LEU A 92 -14.03 17.07 2.54
N PRO A 93 -14.84 16.12 3.07
CA PRO A 93 -15.75 15.33 2.23
C PRO A 93 -16.74 16.19 1.42
N SER A 94 -17.22 17.29 2.01
CA SER A 94 -18.12 18.22 1.31
C SER A 94 -17.39 19.03 0.24
N ALA A 95 -16.15 19.45 0.52
CA ALA A 95 -15.33 20.21 -0.42
C ALA A 95 -14.94 19.41 -1.68
N VAL A 96 -14.81 18.08 -1.55
CA VAL A 96 -14.39 17.17 -2.63
C VAL A 96 -15.48 16.16 -3.03
N ALA A 97 -16.75 16.54 -2.81
CA ALA A 97 -17.89 15.66 -3.03
C ALA A 97 -18.03 15.20 -4.49
N ALA A 98 -17.68 16.08 -5.44
CA ALA A 98 -17.77 15.78 -6.87
C ALA A 98 -16.73 14.71 -7.27
N GLU A 99 -15.51 14.81 -6.76
CA GLU A 99 -14.41 13.89 -6.99
C GLU A 99 -14.71 12.52 -6.36
N LEU A 100 -15.22 12.51 -5.12
CA LEU A 100 -15.67 11.29 -4.45
C LEU A 100 -16.79 10.60 -5.24
N ALA A 101 -17.79 11.34 -5.70
CA ALA A 101 -18.88 10.79 -6.50
C ALA A 101 -18.40 10.32 -7.89
N ALA A 102 -17.39 10.97 -8.47
CA ALA A 102 -16.78 10.54 -9.73
C ALA A 102 -16.04 9.22 -9.59
N ALA A 103 -15.22 9.07 -8.54
CA ALA A 103 -14.55 7.81 -8.23
C ALA A 103 -15.56 6.70 -7.93
N ASP A 104 -16.62 7.01 -7.17
CA ASP A 104 -17.68 6.05 -6.80
C ASP A 104 -18.36 5.40 -8.01
N ARG A 105 -18.63 6.18 -9.07
CA ARG A 105 -19.23 5.68 -10.32
C ARG A 105 -18.33 4.68 -11.06
N GLU A 106 -17.02 4.69 -10.80
CA GLU A 106 -16.06 3.75 -11.37
C GLU A 106 -15.74 2.58 -10.43
N ILE A 107 -16.41 2.48 -9.28
CA ILE A 107 -16.35 1.30 -8.42
C ILE A 107 -17.32 0.24 -8.97
N ARG A 108 -16.83 -1.00 -9.08
CA ARG A 108 -17.57 -2.18 -9.52
C ARG A 108 -17.79 -3.14 -8.35
N PRO A 109 -18.84 -3.98 -8.39
CA PRO A 109 -19.02 -5.04 -7.39
C PRO A 109 -17.80 -5.97 -7.34
N GLY A 110 -17.20 -6.09 -6.16
CA GLY A 110 -16.08 -6.99 -5.91
C GLY A 110 -16.53 -8.44 -5.67
N GLY A 111 -15.56 -9.33 -5.48
CA GLY A 111 -15.82 -10.73 -5.17
C GLY A 111 -14.54 -11.56 -4.99
N PRO A 112 -14.67 -12.89 -4.85
CA PRO A 112 -15.92 -13.65 -4.86
C PRO A 112 -16.82 -13.30 -3.68
N LEU A 113 -18.13 -13.23 -3.89
CA LEU A 113 -19.12 -13.06 -2.83
C LEU A 113 -19.60 -14.43 -2.33
N PRO A 114 -20.17 -14.54 -1.11
CA PRO A 114 -20.80 -15.76 -0.67
C PRO A 114 -21.86 -16.25 -1.68
N GLY A 115 -21.72 -17.49 -2.15
CA GLY A 115 -22.62 -18.09 -3.15
C GLY A 115 -22.30 -17.76 -4.60
N ASP A 116 -21.16 -17.11 -4.89
CA ASP A 116 -20.69 -16.92 -6.25
C ASP A 116 -20.41 -18.28 -6.92
N ILE A 117 -21.08 -18.53 -8.04
CA ILE A 117 -20.99 -19.79 -8.79
C ILE A 117 -19.92 -19.75 -9.88
N ARG A 118 -19.29 -18.59 -10.08
CA ARG A 118 -18.25 -18.42 -11.09
C ARG A 118 -16.98 -19.15 -10.68
N ASP A 119 -16.33 -19.79 -11.64
CA ASP A 119 -14.99 -20.34 -11.44
C ASP A 119 -13.92 -19.23 -11.45
N GLU A 120 -12.69 -19.61 -11.10
CA GLU A 120 -11.55 -18.68 -11.02
C GLU A 120 -11.31 -17.96 -12.36
N GLU A 121 -11.42 -18.66 -13.48
CA GLU A 121 -11.16 -18.11 -14.81
C GLU A 121 -12.23 -17.10 -15.23
N GLN A 122 -13.50 -17.37 -14.90
CA GLN A 122 -14.62 -16.45 -15.09
C GLN A 122 -14.46 -15.19 -14.24
N LEU A 123 -14.03 -15.33 -12.98
CA LEU A 123 -13.78 -14.20 -12.08
C LEU A 123 -12.62 -13.34 -12.58
N ILE A 124 -11.48 -13.95 -12.92
CA ILE A 124 -10.32 -13.25 -13.46
C ILE A 124 -10.69 -12.52 -14.76
N THR A 125 -11.46 -13.16 -15.65
CA THR A 125 -11.93 -12.55 -16.89
C THR A 125 -12.85 -11.37 -16.66
N ALA A 126 -13.79 -11.49 -15.72
CA ALA A 126 -14.69 -10.40 -15.36
C ALA A 126 -13.90 -9.19 -14.82
N PHE A 127 -13.05 -9.40 -13.82
CA PHE A 127 -12.25 -8.32 -13.23
C PHE A 127 -11.28 -7.67 -14.24
N ALA A 128 -10.68 -8.46 -15.14
CA ALA A 128 -9.83 -7.92 -16.21
C ALA A 128 -10.63 -7.10 -17.24
N THR A 129 -11.89 -7.47 -17.47
CA THR A 129 -12.80 -6.71 -18.35
C THR A 129 -13.15 -5.37 -17.73
N ASP A 130 -13.45 -5.33 -16.43
CA ASP A 130 -13.71 -4.08 -15.70
C ASP A 130 -12.53 -3.10 -15.79
N LEU A 131 -11.30 -3.60 -15.65
CA LEU A 131 -10.08 -2.81 -15.81
C LEU A 131 -9.92 -2.24 -17.22
N ARG A 132 -10.10 -3.07 -18.26
CA ARG A 132 -9.99 -2.63 -19.66
C ARG A 132 -11.09 -1.62 -20.03
N ASP A 133 -12.28 -1.82 -19.50
CA ASP A 133 -13.39 -0.92 -19.72
C ASP A 133 -13.18 0.42 -19.00
N PHE A 134 -12.59 0.41 -17.81
CA PHE A 134 -12.16 1.63 -17.11
C PHE A 134 -11.13 2.42 -17.92
N VAL A 135 -10.12 1.74 -18.47
CA VAL A 135 -9.14 2.34 -19.42
C VAL A 135 -9.86 3.02 -20.58
N ARG A 136 -10.76 2.30 -21.25
CA ARG A 136 -11.47 2.80 -22.43
C ARG A 136 -12.40 3.98 -22.11
N ARG A 137 -13.23 3.88 -21.07
CA ARG A 137 -14.19 4.93 -20.67
C ARG A 137 -13.50 6.24 -20.29
N ASN A 138 -12.32 6.15 -19.67
CA ASN A 138 -11.62 7.32 -19.14
C ASN A 138 -10.44 7.80 -20.02
N GLY A 139 -10.16 7.12 -21.13
CA GLY A 139 -9.05 7.48 -22.03
C GLY A 139 -7.69 7.42 -21.33
N LEU A 140 -7.46 6.38 -20.53
CA LEU A 140 -6.27 6.28 -19.67
C LEU A 140 -5.09 5.71 -20.46
N ALA A 141 -3.91 6.29 -20.26
CA ALA A 141 -2.68 5.77 -20.87
C ALA A 141 -2.22 4.46 -20.19
N ARG A 142 -2.57 4.27 -18.92
CA ARG A 142 -2.31 3.07 -18.11
C ARG A 142 -3.12 3.11 -16.82
N VAL A 143 -3.22 1.96 -16.16
CA VAL A 143 -3.83 1.80 -14.84
C VAL A 143 -2.87 1.06 -13.93
N VAL A 144 -2.68 1.55 -12.70
CA VAL A 144 -2.02 0.80 -11.63
C VAL A 144 -3.09 0.22 -10.71
N VAL A 145 -3.06 -1.09 -10.49
CA VAL A 145 -3.95 -1.77 -9.56
C VAL A 145 -3.29 -1.84 -8.19
N VAL A 146 -3.97 -1.37 -7.15
CA VAL A 146 -3.48 -1.36 -5.78
C VAL A 146 -4.45 -2.14 -4.88
N ASN A 147 -3.95 -3.19 -4.24
CA ASN A 147 -4.69 -3.93 -3.23
C ASN A 147 -4.61 -3.23 -1.88
N VAL A 148 -5.74 -2.70 -1.40
CA VAL A 148 -5.92 -2.11 -0.06
C VAL A 148 -7.12 -2.73 0.67
N ALA A 149 -7.53 -3.94 0.26
CA ALA A 149 -8.65 -4.66 0.85
C ALA A 149 -8.30 -5.23 2.23
N SER A 150 -9.30 -5.82 2.88
CA SER A 150 -9.11 -6.54 4.14
C SER A 150 -8.05 -7.64 4.01
N THR A 151 -7.29 -7.86 5.10
CA THR A 151 -6.26 -8.89 5.14
C THR A 151 -6.89 -10.28 5.00
N GLU A 152 -6.29 -11.11 4.15
CA GLU A 152 -6.68 -12.51 3.97
C GLU A 152 -5.77 -13.43 4.80
N PRO A 153 -6.29 -14.59 5.27
CA PRO A 153 -5.46 -15.67 5.77
C PRO A 153 -4.45 -16.16 4.72
N ALA A 154 -3.39 -16.82 5.19
CA ALA A 154 -2.47 -17.52 4.29
C ALA A 154 -3.22 -18.64 3.53
N PRO A 155 -3.01 -18.77 2.20
CA PRO A 155 -3.68 -19.80 1.41
C PRO A 155 -3.22 -21.19 1.83
N THR A 156 -4.16 -22.13 2.00
CA THR A 156 -3.90 -23.51 2.45
C THR A 156 -4.07 -24.56 1.35
N GLY A 157 -4.37 -24.15 0.11
CA GLY A 157 -4.65 -25.05 -1.01
C GLY A 157 -4.31 -24.44 -2.37
N PRO A 158 -4.65 -25.14 -3.48
CA PRO A 158 -4.31 -24.70 -4.84
C PRO A 158 -5.19 -23.56 -5.36
N ALA A 159 -6.37 -23.37 -4.74
CA ALA A 159 -7.33 -22.35 -5.15
C ALA A 159 -6.79 -20.94 -4.90
N LEU A 160 -7.04 -20.05 -5.86
CA LEU A 160 -6.61 -18.66 -5.78
C LEU A 160 -7.48 -17.91 -4.75
N PRO A 161 -6.89 -17.32 -3.71
CA PRO A 161 -7.64 -16.41 -2.83
C PRO A 161 -8.02 -15.13 -3.61
N PRO A 162 -8.99 -14.33 -3.09
CA PRO A 162 -9.49 -13.15 -3.80
C PRO A 162 -8.38 -12.18 -4.25
N SER A 163 -7.40 -11.90 -3.39
CA SER A 163 -6.25 -11.06 -3.72
C SER A 163 -5.47 -11.57 -4.93
N SER A 164 -5.32 -12.88 -5.08
CA SER A 164 -4.65 -13.51 -6.22
C SER A 164 -5.50 -13.48 -7.49
N LEU A 165 -6.83 -13.62 -7.38
CA LEU A 165 -7.73 -13.46 -8.53
C LEU A 165 -7.62 -12.04 -9.12
N TYR A 166 -7.62 -11.02 -8.25
CA TYR A 166 -7.41 -9.64 -8.69
C TYR A 166 -6.01 -9.39 -9.25
N ALA A 167 -4.99 -9.99 -8.65
CA ALA A 167 -3.62 -9.87 -9.15
C ALA A 167 -3.47 -10.50 -10.55
N ALA A 168 -4.06 -11.68 -10.77
CA ALA A 168 -4.11 -12.33 -12.07
C ALA A 168 -4.87 -11.49 -13.11
N ALA A 169 -6.00 -10.88 -12.70
CA ALA A 169 -6.78 -9.99 -13.55
C ALA A 169 -5.99 -8.72 -13.94
N ALA A 170 -5.22 -8.15 -13.01
CA ALA A 170 -4.34 -7.03 -13.29
C ALA A 170 -3.30 -7.37 -14.35
N LEU A 171 -2.60 -8.51 -14.20
CA LEU A 171 -1.63 -8.97 -15.21
C LEU A 171 -2.31 -9.19 -16.58
N ARG A 172 -3.47 -9.84 -16.59
CA ARG A 172 -4.24 -10.10 -17.82
C ARG A 172 -4.72 -8.80 -18.49
N ALA A 173 -4.98 -7.76 -17.72
CA ALA A 173 -5.37 -6.45 -18.22
C ALA A 173 -4.18 -5.57 -18.63
N GLY A 174 -2.93 -6.03 -18.49
CA GLY A 174 -1.74 -5.22 -18.80
C GLY A 174 -1.48 -4.12 -17.78
N CYS A 175 -1.91 -4.31 -16.53
CA CYS A 175 -1.86 -3.29 -15.48
C CYS A 175 -0.80 -3.65 -14.42
N PRO A 176 0.15 -2.74 -14.11
CA PRO A 176 1.02 -2.88 -12.96
C PRO A 176 0.24 -3.11 -11.67
N TYR A 177 0.84 -3.84 -10.73
CA TYR A 177 0.18 -4.28 -9.50
C TYR A 177 0.99 -3.94 -8.25
N VAL A 178 0.29 -3.41 -7.24
CA VAL A 178 0.82 -3.15 -5.90
C VAL A 178 0.00 -3.94 -4.89
N ASN A 179 0.66 -4.75 -4.08
CA ASN A 179 0.01 -5.37 -2.92
C ASN A 179 0.30 -4.58 -1.65
N PHE A 180 -0.65 -3.79 -1.16
CA PHE A 180 -0.46 -3.01 0.07
C PHE A 180 -0.90 -3.77 1.33
N THR A 181 -1.32 -5.04 1.19
CA THR A 181 -1.75 -5.92 2.28
C THR A 181 -0.79 -7.11 2.42
N PRO A 182 -0.82 -7.88 3.53
CA PRO A 182 -0.05 -9.12 3.65
C PRO A 182 -0.72 -10.32 2.93
N SER A 183 -1.85 -10.12 2.24
CA SER A 183 -2.53 -11.16 1.46
C SER A 183 -1.62 -11.71 0.36
N ALA A 184 -1.96 -12.87 -0.21
CA ALA A 184 -1.10 -13.56 -1.17
C ALA A 184 -0.80 -12.71 -2.42
N GLY A 185 -1.83 -12.15 -3.07
CA GLY A 185 -1.67 -11.39 -4.31
C GLY A 185 -0.84 -12.16 -5.35
N LEU A 186 0.19 -11.51 -5.91
CA LEU A 186 1.11 -12.16 -6.86
C LEU A 186 2.04 -13.22 -6.27
N HIS A 187 2.15 -13.34 -4.93
CA HIS A 187 3.01 -14.33 -4.29
C HIS A 187 2.41 -15.74 -4.25
N HIS A 188 1.16 -15.91 -4.70
CA HIS A 188 0.59 -17.24 -4.80
C HIS A 188 1.38 -18.08 -5.83
N PRO A 189 1.82 -19.31 -5.50
CA PRO A 189 2.68 -20.11 -6.39
C PRO A 189 2.14 -20.29 -7.81
N ALA A 190 0.82 -20.44 -7.96
CA ALA A 190 0.16 -20.58 -9.26
C ALA A 190 0.33 -19.36 -10.20
N LEU A 191 0.69 -18.19 -9.68
CA LEU A 191 0.89 -16.97 -10.47
C LEU A 191 2.36 -16.69 -10.81
N THR A 192 3.30 -17.49 -10.34
CA THR A 192 4.76 -17.27 -10.53
C THR A 192 5.12 -17.09 -12.01
N THR A 193 4.69 -18.03 -12.87
CA THR A 193 4.98 -17.99 -14.32
C THR A 193 4.30 -16.81 -15.01
N SER A 194 3.06 -16.49 -14.62
CA SER A 194 2.32 -15.35 -15.16
C SER A 194 2.98 -14.02 -14.78
N ALA A 195 3.42 -13.88 -13.53
CA ALA A 195 4.12 -12.69 -13.06
C ALA A 195 5.44 -12.49 -13.81
N ALA A 196 6.24 -13.56 -13.95
CA ALA A 196 7.53 -13.52 -14.66
C ALA A 196 7.39 -13.19 -16.16
N SER A 197 6.35 -13.70 -16.82
CA SER A 197 6.12 -13.49 -18.26
C SER A 197 5.30 -12.23 -18.61
N SER A 198 4.71 -11.56 -17.61
CA SER A 198 3.82 -10.41 -17.83
C SER A 198 4.47 -9.19 -18.47
N GLY A 199 5.78 -9.01 -18.27
CA GLY A 199 6.47 -7.76 -18.63
C GLY A 199 6.03 -6.55 -17.80
N LEU A 200 5.27 -6.73 -16.72
CA LEU A 200 4.71 -5.64 -15.91
C LEU A 200 5.52 -5.43 -14.63
N PRO A 201 5.74 -4.17 -14.22
CA PRO A 201 6.35 -3.88 -12.93
C PRO A 201 5.33 -4.13 -11.81
N HIS A 202 5.80 -4.67 -10.70
CA HIS A 202 4.97 -4.89 -9.52
C HIS A 202 5.74 -4.65 -8.22
N ALA A 203 5.00 -4.34 -7.15
CA ALA A 203 5.54 -4.05 -5.84
C ALA A 203 4.65 -4.61 -4.73
N GLY A 204 5.22 -4.76 -3.55
CA GLY A 204 4.55 -5.35 -2.40
C GLY A 204 5.58 -5.90 -1.43
N ARG A 205 5.17 -6.46 -0.29
CA ARG A 205 3.80 -6.44 0.21
C ARG A 205 3.71 -5.94 1.65
N ASP A 206 2.47 -5.63 2.02
CA ASP A 206 2.06 -5.10 3.33
C ASP A 206 2.65 -3.71 3.66
N GLY A 207 1.82 -2.67 3.63
CA GLY A 207 2.26 -1.29 3.86
C GLY A 207 2.93 -1.08 5.24
N LYS A 208 4.02 -0.30 5.28
CA LYS A 208 4.78 0.03 6.50
C LYS A 208 4.50 1.46 6.96
N THR A 209 3.63 1.62 7.95
CA THR A 209 3.08 2.94 8.36
C THR A 209 3.36 3.35 9.80
N GLY A 210 3.39 2.42 10.76
CA GLY A 210 3.46 2.73 12.21
C GLY A 210 4.53 1.93 12.97
N GLN A 211 4.12 0.95 13.78
CA GLN A 211 5.04 0.15 14.59
C GLN A 211 6.23 -0.43 13.80
N THR A 212 5.95 -1.06 12.66
CA THR A 212 7.01 -1.68 11.84
C THR A 212 7.96 -0.65 11.23
N LEU A 213 7.49 0.58 10.99
CA LEU A 213 8.35 1.69 10.57
C LEU A 213 9.40 1.95 11.66
N LEU A 214 8.99 2.07 12.92
CA LEU A 214 9.94 2.23 14.04
C LEU A 214 10.90 1.04 14.15
N ARG A 215 10.43 -0.20 13.98
CA ARG A 215 11.29 -1.40 14.00
C ARG A 215 12.38 -1.34 12.93
N SER A 216 12.05 -0.92 11.71
CA SER A 216 13.03 -0.75 10.62
C SER A 216 14.05 0.37 10.83
N VAL A 217 13.86 1.22 11.83
CA VAL A 217 14.82 2.26 12.26
C VAL A 217 15.61 1.79 13.48
N LEU A 218 14.93 1.26 14.49
CA LEU A 218 15.52 0.90 15.78
C LEU A 218 16.32 -0.40 15.72
N GLY A 219 15.86 -1.41 14.96
CA GLY A 219 16.59 -2.68 14.79
C GLY A 219 18.03 -2.46 14.27
N PRO A 220 18.20 -1.78 13.12
CA PRO A 220 19.53 -1.43 12.61
C PRO A 220 20.35 -0.59 13.58
N MET A 221 19.74 0.35 14.32
CA MET A 221 20.44 1.14 15.33
C MET A 221 21.11 0.26 16.39
N PHE A 222 20.41 -0.74 16.94
CA PHE A 222 20.98 -1.67 17.92
C PHE A 222 22.13 -2.48 17.31
N ALA A 223 21.93 -3.05 16.13
CA ALA A 223 22.95 -3.84 15.43
C ALA A 223 24.21 -3.01 15.13
N GLN A 224 24.05 -1.82 14.55
CA GLN A 224 25.15 -0.92 14.18
C GLN A 224 25.93 -0.39 15.40
N ARG A 225 25.28 -0.30 16.56
CA ARG A 225 25.91 0.08 17.83
C ARG A 225 26.48 -1.10 18.61
N ALA A 226 26.43 -2.31 18.06
CA ALA A 226 26.82 -3.55 18.72
C ALA A 226 26.11 -3.75 20.09
N LEU A 227 24.82 -3.42 20.13
CA LEU A 227 23.96 -3.62 21.30
C LEU A 227 23.13 -4.90 21.09
N THR A 228 23.34 -5.90 21.94
CA THR A 228 22.64 -7.18 21.84
C THR A 228 21.21 -7.03 22.31
N VAL A 229 20.24 -7.21 21.41
CA VAL A 229 18.81 -7.25 21.76
C VAL A 229 18.48 -8.64 22.30
N ARG A 230 18.05 -8.72 23.56
CA ARG A 230 17.63 -9.97 24.20
C ARG A 230 16.17 -10.28 23.92
N ALA A 231 15.32 -9.27 24.06
CA ALA A 231 13.89 -9.44 23.85
C ALA A 231 13.25 -8.19 23.23
N TRP A 232 12.23 -8.40 22.39
CA TRP A 232 11.41 -7.36 21.79
C TRP A 232 9.95 -7.79 21.73
N SER A 233 9.18 -7.41 22.74
CA SER A 233 7.73 -7.67 22.81
C SER A 233 6.94 -6.44 22.38
N GLY A 234 5.71 -6.63 21.91
CA GLY A 234 4.82 -5.51 21.62
C GLY A 234 3.35 -5.87 21.51
N THR A 235 2.51 -4.85 21.53
CA THR A 235 1.07 -4.98 21.25
C THR A 235 0.62 -3.88 20.28
N ASN A 236 -0.45 -4.16 19.54
CA ASN A 236 -1.14 -3.22 18.68
C ASN A 236 -2.62 -3.28 19.02
N LEU A 237 -3.17 -2.18 19.52
CA LEU A 237 -4.59 -1.99 19.75
C LEU A 237 -5.14 -1.17 18.59
N LEU A 238 -6.10 -1.71 17.85
CA LEU A 238 -6.78 -1.00 16.75
C LEU A 238 -8.20 -1.51 16.58
N GLY A 239 -9.08 -0.70 15.98
CA GLY A 239 -10.44 -1.09 15.64
C GLY A 239 -10.71 -0.94 14.14
N GLY A 240 -11.95 -0.60 13.81
CA GLY A 240 -12.37 -0.37 12.42
C GLY A 240 -12.36 -1.65 11.58
N GLY A 241 -12.30 -1.49 10.25
CA GLY A 241 -12.32 -2.64 9.34
C GLY A 241 -11.08 -3.54 9.45
N ASP A 242 -9.91 -2.95 9.73
CA ASP A 242 -8.66 -3.69 9.89
C ASP A 242 -8.63 -4.46 11.22
N GLY A 243 -9.05 -3.83 12.33
CA GLY A 243 -9.21 -4.53 13.62
C GLY A 243 -10.17 -5.72 13.51
N ALA A 244 -11.34 -5.51 12.92
CA ALA A 244 -12.34 -6.56 12.73
C ALA A 244 -11.84 -7.72 11.84
N ALA A 245 -11.07 -7.43 10.77
CA ALA A 245 -10.48 -8.48 9.93
C ALA A 245 -9.42 -9.30 10.69
N LEU A 246 -8.69 -8.67 11.61
CA LEU A 246 -7.63 -9.30 12.40
C LEU A 246 -8.14 -9.98 13.67
N ALA A 247 -9.46 -9.94 13.92
CA ALA A 247 -10.09 -10.81 14.91
C ALA A 247 -10.03 -12.29 14.49
N ASP A 248 -9.88 -12.58 13.18
CA ASP A 248 -9.52 -13.92 12.70
C ASP A 248 -8.06 -14.24 13.06
N PRO A 249 -7.79 -15.27 13.88
CA PRO A 249 -6.44 -15.65 14.26
C PRO A 249 -5.51 -15.95 13.07
N ALA A 250 -6.03 -16.46 11.96
CA ALA A 250 -5.22 -16.78 10.79
C ALA A 250 -4.77 -15.52 10.04
N ALA A 251 -5.65 -14.51 9.92
CA ALA A 251 -5.31 -13.20 9.38
C ALA A 251 -4.33 -12.44 10.30
N ALA A 252 -4.55 -12.50 11.62
CA ALA A 252 -3.64 -11.93 12.61
C ALA A 252 -2.24 -12.55 12.54
N ALA A 253 -2.16 -13.88 12.41
CA ALA A 253 -0.89 -14.60 12.28
C ALA A 253 -0.11 -14.15 11.02
N ALA A 254 -0.78 -14.02 9.87
CA ALA A 254 -0.15 -13.50 8.65
C ALA A 254 0.44 -12.09 8.86
N LYS A 255 -0.29 -11.21 9.56
CA LYS A 255 0.17 -9.85 9.84
C LYS A 255 1.29 -9.78 10.87
N ASN A 256 1.28 -10.66 11.88
CA ASN A 256 2.34 -10.73 12.90
C ASN A 256 3.64 -11.29 12.32
N ALA A 257 3.58 -12.31 11.45
CA ALA A 257 4.75 -12.87 10.80
C ALA A 257 5.57 -11.80 10.03
N GLY A 258 4.90 -10.87 9.34
CA GLY A 258 5.55 -9.75 8.67
C GLY A 258 6.25 -8.76 9.62
N LYS A 259 5.74 -8.59 10.84
CA LYS A 259 6.34 -7.70 11.85
C LYS A 259 7.58 -8.31 12.52
N GLU A 260 7.58 -9.63 12.68
CA GLU A 260 8.69 -10.38 13.27
C GLU A 260 9.86 -10.53 12.29
N ARG A 261 9.55 -10.77 11.00
CA ARG A 261 10.53 -10.85 9.92
C ARG A 261 11.46 -9.63 9.89
N VAL A 262 10.92 -8.43 10.00
CA VAL A 262 11.73 -7.18 10.02
C VAL A 262 12.79 -7.18 11.14
N LEU A 263 12.51 -7.81 12.28
CA LEU A 263 13.51 -7.94 13.35
C LEU A 263 14.57 -9.00 13.02
N ALA A 264 14.15 -10.15 12.50
CA ALA A 264 15.07 -11.20 12.09
C ALA A 264 16.06 -10.71 11.01
N ASP A 265 15.54 -10.01 10.00
CA ASP A 265 16.35 -9.50 8.89
C ASP A 265 17.35 -8.42 9.33
N THR A 266 17.03 -7.65 10.39
CA THR A 266 17.90 -6.56 10.88
C THR A 266 18.87 -6.99 11.98
N LEU A 267 18.49 -7.95 12.82
CA LEU A 267 19.27 -8.40 13.97
C LEU A 267 20.02 -9.72 13.71
N GLY A 268 19.76 -10.39 12.59
CA GLY A 268 20.35 -11.68 12.22
C GLY A 268 19.71 -12.89 12.89
N ALA A 269 18.87 -12.67 13.91
CA ALA A 269 18.03 -13.68 14.55
C ALA A 269 16.80 -13.01 15.17
N THR A 270 15.71 -13.77 15.34
CA THR A 270 14.53 -13.29 16.04
C THR A 270 14.81 -13.22 17.55
N PRO A 271 14.71 -12.04 18.20
CA PRO A 271 14.87 -11.93 19.65
C PRO A 271 13.70 -12.60 20.38
N GLU A 272 13.86 -12.86 21.69
CA GLU A 272 12.74 -13.34 22.52
C GLU A 272 11.59 -12.32 22.54
N GLY A 273 10.37 -12.77 22.83
CA GLY A 273 9.18 -11.91 22.89
C GLY A 273 8.18 -12.20 21.79
N GLN A 274 7.02 -11.55 21.88
CA GLN A 274 5.89 -11.75 20.97
C GLN A 274 5.23 -10.43 20.63
N VAL A 275 4.59 -10.39 19.47
CA VAL A 275 3.73 -9.28 19.06
C VAL A 275 2.29 -9.73 19.00
N HIS A 276 1.43 -8.98 19.70
CA HIS A 276 -0.01 -9.20 19.67
C HIS A 276 -0.73 -8.10 18.91
N ILE A 277 -1.89 -8.44 18.37
CA ILE A 277 -2.85 -7.52 17.78
C ILE A 277 -4.18 -7.81 18.45
N ASP A 278 -4.80 -6.78 19.02
CA ASP A 278 -6.09 -6.87 19.69
C ASP A 278 -7.08 -5.94 18.98
N ASP A 279 -8.25 -6.50 18.62
CA ASP A 279 -9.37 -5.71 18.10
C ASP A 279 -10.03 -4.94 19.25
N VAL A 280 -9.96 -3.62 19.16
CA VAL A 280 -10.59 -2.69 20.10
C VAL A 280 -11.50 -1.76 19.29
N PRO A 281 -12.77 -2.15 19.05
CA PRO A 281 -13.66 -1.42 18.13
C PRO A 281 -13.80 0.08 18.44
N ALA A 282 -13.72 0.45 19.72
CA ALA A 282 -13.80 1.84 20.18
C ALA A 282 -12.69 2.75 19.63
N LEU A 283 -11.55 2.19 19.19
CA LEU A 283 -10.45 2.97 18.63
C LEU A 283 -10.66 3.31 17.14
N GLY A 284 -11.57 2.63 16.43
CA GLY A 284 -11.77 2.85 15.00
C GLY A 284 -10.45 2.76 14.22
N ASP A 285 -10.19 3.74 13.35
CA ASP A 285 -8.96 3.85 12.55
C ASP A 285 -7.72 4.38 13.32
N TRP A 286 -7.87 4.65 14.63
CA TRP A 286 -6.76 5.07 15.49
C TRP A 286 -6.08 3.85 16.09
N LYS A 287 -4.77 3.75 15.89
CA LYS A 287 -3.97 2.65 16.37
C LYS A 287 -3.04 3.12 17.48
N THR A 288 -2.98 2.33 18.55
CA THR A 288 -1.94 2.43 19.57
C THR A 288 -1.05 1.20 19.49
N ALA A 289 0.26 1.41 19.29
CA ALA A 289 1.25 0.34 19.37
C ALA A 289 2.26 0.63 20.49
N TRP A 290 2.64 -0.42 21.20
CA TRP A 290 3.67 -0.37 22.23
C TRP A 290 4.73 -1.42 21.95
N ASP A 291 5.99 -1.05 22.15
CA ASP A 291 7.13 -1.97 22.10
C ASP A 291 7.93 -1.87 23.39
N HIS A 292 8.40 -3.02 23.88
CA HIS A 292 9.30 -3.17 25.01
C HIS A 292 10.54 -3.93 24.56
N ILE A 293 11.69 -3.25 24.57
CA ILE A 293 12.94 -3.74 24.00
C ILE A 293 13.97 -3.85 25.12
N ALA A 294 14.36 -5.08 25.46
CA ALA A 294 15.41 -5.35 26.44
C ALA A 294 16.72 -5.65 25.70
N PHE A 295 17.79 -4.92 26.05
CA PHE A 295 19.09 -5.04 25.38
C PHE A 295 20.25 -4.90 26.38
N ASP A 296 21.43 -5.33 25.95
CA ASP A 296 22.67 -5.25 26.71
C ASP A 296 23.60 -4.20 26.10
N GLY A 297 24.18 -3.36 26.96
CA GLY A 297 25.20 -2.39 26.59
C GLY A 297 26.60 -2.77 27.08
N PHE A 298 27.45 -1.77 27.22
CA PHE A 298 28.83 -1.96 27.65
C PHE A 298 28.91 -2.69 29.01
N LEU A 299 29.86 -3.63 29.11
CA LEU A 299 30.07 -4.51 30.28
C LEU A 299 28.86 -5.39 30.64
N GLY A 300 27.93 -5.62 29.71
CA GLY A 300 26.72 -6.41 29.95
C GLY A 300 25.66 -5.66 30.76
N THR A 301 25.74 -4.32 30.83
CA THR A 301 24.74 -3.50 31.52
C THR A 301 23.39 -3.65 30.82
N ARG A 302 22.39 -4.15 31.54
CA ARG A 302 21.05 -4.38 31.01
C ARG A 302 20.25 -3.08 30.98
N MET A 303 19.62 -2.82 29.85
CA MET A 303 18.80 -1.63 29.62
C MET A 303 17.48 -1.99 28.93
N ILE A 304 16.55 -1.04 28.98
CA ILE A 304 15.22 -1.16 28.36
C ILE A 304 14.94 0.11 27.57
N LEU A 305 14.45 -0.04 26.34
CA LEU A 305 13.81 1.00 25.56
C LEU A 305 12.34 0.66 25.39
N GLN A 306 11.45 1.62 25.64
CA GLN A 306 10.03 1.49 25.34
C GLN A 306 9.60 2.55 24.34
N THR A 307 8.70 2.19 23.45
CA THR A 307 8.07 3.14 22.53
C THR A 307 6.56 3.02 22.59
N ILE A 308 5.86 4.14 22.41
CA ILE A 308 4.42 4.20 22.21
C ILE A 308 4.19 4.98 20.92
N TRP A 309 3.50 4.35 19.97
CA TRP A 309 3.04 4.99 18.74
C TRP A 309 1.54 5.12 18.78
N GLN A 310 1.03 6.35 18.66
CA GLN A 310 -0.39 6.64 18.46
C GLN A 310 -0.56 7.37 17.14
N GLY A 311 -1.34 6.79 16.23
CA GLY A 311 -1.55 7.38 14.91
C GLY A 311 -2.76 6.81 14.20
N CYS A 312 -3.22 7.53 13.16
CA CYS A 312 -4.31 7.07 12.31
C CYS A 312 -3.73 6.26 11.14
N ASP A 313 -4.07 4.96 11.06
CA ASP A 313 -3.47 4.06 10.07
C ASP A 313 -3.84 4.47 8.64
N SER A 314 -5.10 4.85 8.39
CA SER A 314 -5.53 5.30 7.06
C SER A 314 -4.85 6.59 6.60
N ALA A 315 -4.63 7.55 7.51
CA ALA A 315 -3.92 8.79 7.20
C ALA A 315 -2.43 8.57 6.90
N LEU A 316 -1.80 7.58 7.56
CA LEU A 316 -0.42 7.19 7.28
C LEU A 316 -0.29 6.36 5.99
N ALA A 317 -1.30 5.55 5.67
CA ALA A 317 -1.30 4.66 4.50
C ALA A 317 -1.59 5.39 3.18
N ALA A 318 -2.56 6.30 3.19
CA ALA A 318 -3.05 6.96 1.97
C ALA A 318 -1.96 7.65 1.12
N PRO A 319 -1.03 8.45 1.69
CA PRO A 319 0.03 9.04 0.86
C PRO A 319 0.95 7.99 0.24
N LEU A 320 1.23 6.89 0.94
CA LEU A 320 2.07 5.82 0.40
C LEU A 320 1.42 5.14 -0.82
N VAL A 321 0.10 4.97 -0.82
CA VAL A 321 -0.65 4.44 -1.96
C VAL A 321 -0.54 5.36 -3.17
N LEU A 322 -0.63 6.68 -2.98
CA LEU A 322 -0.46 7.67 -4.05
C LEU A 322 0.98 7.66 -4.59
N ASP A 323 1.99 7.63 -3.71
CA ASP A 323 3.40 7.52 -4.10
C ASP A 323 3.65 6.27 -4.95
N LEU A 324 3.18 5.10 -4.47
CA LEU A 324 3.33 3.82 -5.15
C LEU A 324 2.65 3.80 -6.51
N ALA A 325 1.42 4.33 -6.60
CA ALA A 325 0.69 4.41 -7.88
C ALA A 325 1.46 5.25 -8.91
N ARG A 326 2.01 6.40 -8.49
CA ARG A 326 2.76 7.30 -9.39
C ARG A 326 4.10 6.72 -9.81
N LEU A 327 4.86 6.16 -8.85
CA LEU A 327 6.15 5.52 -9.11
C LEU A 327 6.00 4.32 -10.05
N LEU A 328 5.01 3.46 -9.83
CA LEU A 328 4.80 2.27 -10.65
C LEU A 328 4.22 2.62 -12.03
N ALA A 329 3.38 3.65 -12.13
CA ALA A 329 2.90 4.17 -13.42
C ALA A 329 4.04 4.73 -14.28
N ARG A 330 5.01 5.40 -13.64
CA ARG A 330 6.22 5.90 -14.31
C ARG A 330 7.18 4.76 -14.68
N ALA A 331 7.35 3.78 -13.80
CA ALA A 331 8.13 2.58 -14.10
C ALA A 331 7.60 1.84 -15.34
N HIS A 332 6.27 1.69 -15.42
CA HIS A 332 5.60 1.09 -16.57
C HIS A 332 5.78 1.92 -17.85
N GLU A 333 5.76 3.26 -17.76
CA GLU A 333 6.07 4.13 -18.90
C GLU A 333 7.41 3.82 -19.55
N LEU A 334 8.42 3.59 -18.71
CA LEU A 334 9.80 3.37 -19.12
C LEU A 334 10.05 1.90 -19.50
N GLY A 335 9.01 1.07 -19.54
CA GLY A 335 9.12 -0.35 -19.87
C GLY A 335 9.83 -1.19 -18.80
N LEU A 336 9.92 -0.70 -17.56
CA LEU A 336 10.46 -1.51 -16.46
C LEU A 336 9.50 -2.66 -16.14
N SER A 337 10.06 -3.84 -15.87
CA SER A 337 9.29 -5.06 -15.65
C SER A 337 9.77 -5.82 -14.40
N GLY A 338 8.90 -6.69 -13.87
CA GLY A 338 9.22 -7.55 -12.73
C GLY A 338 9.12 -6.86 -11.36
N PRO A 339 9.55 -7.53 -10.27
CA PRO A 339 9.47 -7.00 -8.91
C PRO A 339 10.33 -5.75 -8.78
N ARG A 340 9.85 -4.73 -8.07
CA ARG A 340 10.55 -3.45 -7.82
C ARG A 340 11.07 -3.36 -6.37
N PRO A 341 12.22 -3.98 -6.06
CA PRO A 341 12.80 -3.93 -4.70
C PRO A 341 13.15 -2.50 -4.26
N GLU A 342 13.33 -1.57 -5.20
CA GLU A 342 13.59 -0.16 -4.90
C GLU A 342 12.41 0.52 -4.17
N LEU A 343 11.23 -0.11 -4.18
CA LEU A 343 10.04 0.34 -3.47
C LEU A 343 9.91 -0.28 -2.06
N ALA A 344 10.91 -1.00 -1.58
CA ALA A 344 10.89 -1.64 -0.25
C ALA A 344 10.66 -0.68 0.92
N PHE A 345 10.99 0.60 0.74
CA PHE A 345 10.72 1.68 1.70
C PHE A 345 9.26 1.68 2.19
N PHE A 346 8.32 1.34 1.31
CA PHE A 346 6.88 1.39 1.58
C PHE A 346 6.32 0.12 2.26
N PHE A 347 7.10 -0.97 2.34
CA PHE A 347 6.59 -2.31 2.67
C PHE A 347 7.24 -2.91 3.92
N LYS A 348 6.51 -3.82 4.56
CA LYS A 348 7.00 -4.67 5.66
C LYS A 348 7.69 -5.93 5.15
N ASP A 349 7.16 -6.51 4.06
CA ASP A 349 7.65 -7.75 3.44
C ASP A 349 7.93 -7.49 1.95
N PRO A 350 8.98 -6.72 1.62
CA PRO A 350 9.23 -6.27 0.25
C PRO A 350 9.48 -7.42 -0.73
N VAL A 351 9.01 -7.28 -1.96
CA VAL A 351 9.26 -8.19 -3.08
C VAL A 351 10.69 -8.03 -3.59
N GLY A 352 11.34 -9.15 -3.87
CA GLY A 352 12.72 -9.17 -4.34
C GLY A 352 13.72 -9.01 -3.20
N ASP A 353 14.98 -8.87 -3.57
CA ASP A 353 16.08 -8.65 -2.62
C ASP A 353 16.18 -7.17 -2.28
N ALA A 354 15.92 -6.82 -1.03
CA ALA A 354 15.89 -5.44 -0.57
C ALA A 354 16.47 -5.32 0.85
N PRO A 355 17.15 -4.20 1.18
CA PRO A 355 17.68 -3.99 2.51
C PRO A 355 16.54 -3.88 3.54
N ALA A 356 16.80 -4.31 4.78
CA ALA A 356 15.80 -4.26 5.86
C ALA A 356 15.74 -2.88 6.57
N SER A 357 16.83 -2.10 6.52
CA SER A 357 16.93 -0.78 7.16
C SER A 357 16.15 0.28 6.40
N LEU A 358 15.37 1.09 7.12
CA LEU A 358 14.62 2.19 6.51
C LEU A 358 15.53 3.20 5.78
N ALA A 359 16.71 3.48 6.34
CA ALA A 359 17.65 4.44 5.76
C ALA A 359 18.22 3.95 4.43
N GLU A 360 18.55 2.67 4.35
CA GLU A 360 19.06 2.03 3.12
C GLU A 360 17.95 1.94 2.07
N GLN A 361 16.74 1.56 2.47
CA GLN A 361 15.56 1.55 1.60
C GLN A 361 15.26 2.96 1.04
N TYR A 362 15.41 4.01 1.84
CA TYR A 362 15.23 5.38 1.36
C TYR A 362 16.32 5.78 0.35
N ALA A 363 17.57 5.38 0.57
CA ALA A 363 18.66 5.61 -0.38
C ALA A 363 18.45 4.88 -1.72
N GLU A 364 17.92 3.65 -1.68
CA GLU A 364 17.48 2.91 -2.88
C GLU A 364 16.35 3.63 -3.62
N LEU A 365 15.34 4.10 -2.87
CA LEU A 365 14.21 4.84 -3.45
C LEU A 365 14.67 6.13 -4.14
N GLN A 366 15.61 6.88 -3.55
CA GLN A 366 16.19 8.07 -4.17
C GLN A 366 17.02 7.74 -5.43
N ARG A 367 17.75 6.62 -5.44
CA ARG A 367 18.44 6.13 -6.65
C ARG A 367 17.43 5.79 -7.74
N PHE A 368 16.33 5.15 -7.37
CA PHE A 368 15.26 4.85 -8.31
C PHE A 368 14.61 6.11 -8.88
N ALA A 369 14.35 7.11 -8.04
CA ALA A 369 13.83 8.42 -8.46
C ALA A 369 14.70 9.07 -9.55
N ARG A 370 16.04 8.99 -9.42
CA ARG A 370 16.99 9.44 -10.45
C ARG A 370 16.94 8.57 -11.71
N ARG A 371 16.82 7.25 -11.58
CA ARG A 371 16.66 6.36 -12.75
C ARG A 371 15.38 6.66 -13.54
N LEU A 372 14.30 7.09 -12.86
CA LEU A 372 13.03 7.44 -13.49
C LEU A 372 13.05 8.78 -14.25
N SER A 373 14.03 9.66 -13.98
CA SER A 373 14.15 10.96 -14.67
C SER A 373 14.67 10.82 -16.12
N GLY A 374 15.12 9.62 -16.52
CA GLY A 374 15.62 9.38 -17.88
C GLY A 374 17.06 9.87 -18.11
N GLY A 375 17.78 10.26 -17.06
CA GLY A 375 19.23 10.45 -17.13
C GLY A 375 19.91 9.10 -17.33
N ALA A 376 20.54 8.89 -18.49
CA ALA A 376 21.52 7.82 -18.64
C ALA A 376 22.55 7.97 -17.52
N GLU A 377 22.84 6.89 -16.79
CA GLU A 377 24.04 6.83 -15.96
C GLU A 377 25.22 7.02 -16.91
N GLY A 378 25.88 8.18 -16.80
CA GLY A 378 27.14 8.49 -17.46
C GLY A 378 28.31 8.08 -16.59
#